data_AF-D3GUR3-F1
#
_entry.id   AF-D3GUR3-F1
#
_cell.length_a   1.000
_cell.length_b   1.000
_cell.length_c   1.000
_cell.angle_alpha   90.00
_cell.angle_beta   90.00
_cell.angle_gamma   90.00
#
_symmetry.space_group_name_H-M   'P 1'
#
loop_
_entity.id
_entity.type
_entity.pdbx_description
1 polymer ?
#
loop_
_entity_poly.entity_id
_entity_poly.type
_entity_poly.pdbx_seq_one_letter_code
_entity_poly.pdbx_strand_id
1 'polypeptide(L)' 'MLTSMTGHDCVLLRADDPLIDMNYITSFTGMTDKWFYKLISEGHFPKPIKLGRSSRWYKSEVEQWMQQRIEESRGAAA' A
#
# COMPACT_ATOMS: atom_id res chain seq x y z
N MET A 1 9.55 -19.86 24.67
CA MET A 1 10.09 -19.33 23.41
C MET A 1 9.77 -17.84 23.40
N LEU A 2 10.79 -17.00 23.31
CA LEU A 2 10.67 -15.55 23.51
C LEU A 2 9.88 -14.95 22.34
N THR A 3 8.62 -14.55 22.58
CA THR A 3 7.90 -13.66 21.67
C THR A 3 8.55 -12.29 21.81
N SER A 4 9.60 -12.07 21.02
CA SER A 4 10.14 -10.73 20.81
C SER A 4 9.07 -9.91 20.12
N MET A 5 8.26 -9.19 20.91
CA MET A 5 7.58 -7.99 20.46
C MET A 5 8.65 -6.95 20.20
N THR A 6 9.36 -7.12 19.09
CA THR A 6 10.15 -6.04 18.55
C THR A 6 9.14 -5.02 18.05
N GLY A 7 8.87 -4.02 18.90
CA GLY A 7 8.52 -2.69 18.43
C GLY A 7 9.68 -2.20 17.58
N HIS A 8 9.79 -2.71 16.36
CA HIS A 8 10.70 -2.20 15.37
C HIS A 8 10.11 -0.87 14.90
N ASP A 9 10.46 0.13 15.68
CA ASP A 9 11.19 1.27 15.16
C ASP A 9 10.37 2.07 14.15
N CYS A 10 9.72 3.09 14.70
CA CYS A 10 9.17 4.26 14.03
C CYS A 10 10.28 5.01 13.27
N VAL A 11 10.86 4.38 12.25
CA VAL A 11 11.79 5.02 11.32
C VAL A 11 11.00 5.27 10.06
N LEU A 12 10.50 6.50 9.95
CA LEU A 12 9.67 6.96 8.84
C LEU A 12 10.44 7.05 7.50
N LEU A 13 11.77 6.95 7.51
CA LEU A 13 12.65 7.01 6.35
C LEU A 13 13.48 5.74 6.23
N ARG A 14 13.00 4.76 5.45
CA ARG A 14 13.71 3.51 5.15
C ARG A 14 13.96 3.43 3.64
N ALA A 15 15.18 3.08 3.24
CA ALA A 15 15.51 2.91 1.82
C ALA A 15 14.78 1.72 1.18
N ASP A 16 14.49 0.70 1.98
CA ASP A 16 13.83 -0.54 1.52
C ASP A 16 12.31 -0.40 1.35
N ASP A 17 11.72 0.69 1.87
CA ASP A 17 10.29 0.98 1.73
C ASP A 17 10.07 2.42 1.22
N PRO A 18 10.37 2.65 -0.07
CA PRO A 18 10.27 3.98 -0.66
C PRO A 18 8.82 4.41 -0.84
N LEU A 19 8.61 5.73 -0.88
CA LEU A 19 7.32 6.32 -1.23
C LEU A 19 7.10 6.29 -2.75
N ILE A 20 6.05 5.60 -3.18
CA ILE A 20 5.62 5.50 -4.58
C ILE A 20 4.45 6.46 -4.88
N ASP A 21 4.24 6.77 -6.15
CA ASP A 21 3.11 7.59 -6.62
C ASP A 21 2.12 6.78 -7.47
N MET A 22 1.02 7.44 -7.85
CA MET A 22 -0.03 6.86 -8.68
C MET A 22 0.49 6.36 -10.03
N ASN A 23 1.48 7.02 -10.63
CA ASN A 23 2.03 6.60 -11.93
C ASN A 23 2.77 5.27 -11.80
N TYR A 24 3.54 5.11 -10.72
CA TYR A 24 4.17 3.82 -10.41
C TYR A 24 3.12 2.72 -10.23
N ILE A 25 2.09 2.97 -9.41
CA ILE A 25 1.04 1.99 -9.11
C ILE A 25 0.30 1.59 -10.39
N THR A 26 -0.14 2.54 -11.20
CA THR A 26 -0.88 2.27 -12.45
C THR A 26 -0.02 1.54 -13.48
N SER A 27 1.26 1.92 -13.60
CA SER A 27 2.22 1.25 -14.50
C SER A 27 2.50 -0.18 -14.09
N PHE A 28 2.59 -0.47 -12.80
CA PHE A 28 2.84 -1.81 -12.29
C PHE A 28 1.62 -2.72 -12.38
N THR A 29 0.42 -2.16 -12.19
CA THR A 29 -0.84 -2.93 -12.09
C THR A 29 -1.57 -3.05 -13.42
N GLY A 30 -1.25 -2.20 -14.40
CA GLY A 30 -1.99 -2.09 -15.66
C GLY A 30 -3.40 -1.50 -15.49
N MET A 31 -3.71 -0.93 -14.32
CA MET A 31 -5.02 -0.33 -14.03
C MET A 31 -4.96 1.19 -14.14
N THR A 32 -6.13 1.81 -14.33
CA THR A 32 -6.23 3.27 -14.45
C THR A 32 -6.20 3.96 -13.11
N ASP A 33 -5.68 5.19 -13.10
CA ASP A 33 -5.69 6.08 -11.95
C ASP A 33 -7.10 6.33 -11.40
N LYS A 34 -8.08 6.51 -12.29
CA LYS A 34 -9.49 6.71 -11.96
C LYS A 34 -10.05 5.56 -11.12
N TRP A 35 -9.65 4.33 -11.42
CA TRP A 35 -10.06 3.17 -10.65
C TRP A 35 -9.49 3.20 -9.23
N PHE A 36 -8.21 3.53 -9.07
CA PHE A 36 -7.62 3.69 -7.73
C PHE A 36 -8.23 4.87 -6.96
N TYR A 37 -8.49 6.00 -7.60
CA TYR A 37 -9.17 7.11 -6.93
C TYR A 37 -10.57 6.74 -6.44
N LYS A 38 -11.30 5.91 -7.20
CA LYS A 38 -12.57 5.35 -6.76
C LYS A 38 -12.38 4.50 -5.50
N LEU A 39 -11.43 3.56 -5.49
CA LEU A 39 -11.16 2.73 -4.31
C LEU A 39 -10.72 3.54 -3.09
N ILE A 40 -9.91 4.59 -3.29
CA ILE A 40 -9.50 5.51 -2.22
C ILE A 40 -10.73 6.21 -1.63
N SER A 41 -11.67 6.64 -2.48
CA SER A 41 -12.91 7.29 -2.02
C SER A 41 -13.85 6.34 -1.28
N GLU A 42 -13.86 5.06 -1.65
CA GLU A 42 -14.65 4.00 -1.01
C GLU A 42 -13.95 3.43 0.24
N GLY A 43 -12.70 3.84 0.52
CA GLY A 43 -11.92 3.34 1.65
C GLY A 43 -11.35 1.92 1.44
N HIS A 44 -11.38 1.41 0.21
CA HIS A 44 -10.89 0.08 -0.15
C HIS A 44 -9.41 0.05 -0.53
N PHE A 45 -8.75 1.20 -0.67
CA PHE A 45 -7.32 1.31 -0.96
C PHE A 45 -6.62 2.18 0.10
N PRO A 46 -5.34 1.96 0.42
CA PRO A 46 -4.60 2.78 1.38
C PRO A 46 -4.73 4.28 1.10
N LYS A 47 -4.92 5.07 2.16
CA LYS A 47 -5.03 6.53 2.03
C LYS A 47 -3.67 7.13 1.68
N PRO A 48 -3.60 8.07 0.74
CA PRO A 48 -2.32 8.72 0.42
C PRO A 48 -1.78 9.57 1.55
N ILE A 49 -0.47 9.54 1.70
CA ILE A 49 0.31 10.54 2.42
C ILE A 49 0.39 11.80 1.55
N LYS A 50 -0.11 12.92 2.05
CA LYS A 50 -0.12 14.20 1.33
C LYS A 50 1.18 14.97 1.58
N LEU A 51 1.96 15.14 0.53
CA LEU A 51 3.17 15.98 0.50
C LEU A 51 2.92 17.17 -0.44
N GLY A 52 2.16 18.14 0.06
CA GLY A 52 1.64 19.26 -0.74
C GLY A 52 0.65 18.77 -1.80
N ARG A 53 0.97 19.00 -3.08
CA ARG A 53 0.16 18.53 -4.22
C ARG A 53 0.37 17.05 -4.53
N SER A 54 1.46 16.46 -4.03
CA SER A 54 1.80 15.06 -4.29
C SER A 54 1.09 14.15 -3.30
N SER A 55 0.54 13.07 -3.84
CA SER A 55 -0.01 11.96 -3.07
C SER A 55 0.97 10.79 -3.17
N ARG A 56 1.37 10.24 -2.03
CA ARG A 56 2.37 9.16 -1.93
C ARG A 56 1.86 8.02 -1.06
N TRP A 57 2.42 6.84 -1.24
CA TRP A 57 2.17 5.65 -0.44
C TRP A 57 3.48 4.95 -0.14
N TYR A 58 3.59 4.29 1.00
CA TYR A 58 4.69 3.34 1.17
C TYR A 58 4.50 2.18 0.20
N LYS A 59 5.59 1.70 -0.41
CA LYS A 59 5.55 0.57 -1.32
C LYS A 59 4.99 -0.66 -0.62
N SER A 60 5.40 -0.88 0.63
CA SER A 60 4.94 -1.98 1.46
C SER A 60 3.42 -1.96 1.70
N GLU A 61 2.80 -0.80 1.90
CA GLU A 61 1.35 -0.68 2.09
C GLU A 61 0.58 -1.14 0.84
N VAL A 62 1.06 -0.73 -0.34
CA VAL A 62 0.42 -1.12 -1.60
C VAL A 62 0.64 -2.61 -1.90
N GLU A 63 1.83 -3.14 -1.60
CA GLU A 63 2.13 -4.57 -1.73
C GLU A 63 1.28 -5.43 -0.80
N GLN A 64 1.13 -5.03 0.46
CA GLN A 64 0.27 -5.70 1.43
C GLN A 64 -1.18 -5.70 0.99
N TRP A 65 -1.69 -4.56 0.49
CA TRP A 65 -3.03 -4.48 -0.06
C TRP A 65 -3.22 -5.43 -1.25
N MET A 66 -2.24 -5.51 -2.15
CA MET A 66 -2.29 -6.46 -3.28
C MET A 66 -2.32 -7.91 -2.81
N GLN A 67 -1.48 -8.25 -1.82
CA GLN A 67 -1.43 -9.59 -1.25
C GLN A 67 -2.79 -10.00 -0.66
N GLN A 68 -3.44 -9.10 0.10
CA GLN A 68 -4.80 -9.33 0.62
C GLN A 68 -5.80 -9.60 -0.51
N ARG A 69 -5.77 -8.82 -1.60
CA ARG A 69 -6.65 -9.04 -2.76
C ARG A 69 -6.43 -10.39 -3.45
N ILE A 70 -5.18 -10.85 -3.51
CA ILE A 70 -4.82 -12.16 -4.04
C ILE A 70 -5.34 -13.27 -3.12
N GLU A 71 -5.18 -13.13 -1.82
CA GLU A 71 -5.65 -14.10 -0.82
C GLU A 71 -7.18 -14.21 -0.81
N GLU A 72 -7.88 -13.08 -0.81
CA GLU A 72 -9.35 -13.02 -0.94
C GLU A 72 -9.81 -13.68 -2.24
N SER A 73 -9.12 -13.44 -3.36
CA SER A 73 -9.44 -14.08 -4.63
C SER A 73 -9.19 -15.59 -4.66
N ARG A 74 -8.29 -16.09 -3.80
CA ARG A 74 -7.92 -17.51 -3.72
C ARG A 74 -8.64 -18.25 -2.58
N GLY A 75 -9.46 -17.55 -1.80
CA GLY A 75 -10.20 -18.13 -0.68
C GLY A 75 -9.33 -18.54 0.52
N ALA A 76 -8.14 -17.94 0.66
CA ALA A 76 -7.24 -18.22 1.79
C ALA A 76 -7.63 -17.45 3.07
N ALA A 77 -8.53 -16.47 2.96
CA ALA A 77 -9.13 -15.79 4.10
C ALA A 77 -10.36 -16.58 4.57
N ALA A 78 -10.15 -17.50 5.50
CA ALA A 78 -11.17 -18.13 6.36
C ALA A 78 -10.76 -17.96 7.82
#